data_AF-A0A257GX43-F1
#
_entry.id   AF-A0A257GX43-F1
#
_cell.length_a   1.000
_cell.length_b   1.000
_cell.length_c   1.000
_cell.angle_alpha   90.00
_cell.angle_beta   90.00
_cell.angle_gamma   90.00
#
_symmetry.space_group_name_H-M   'P 1'
#
loop_
_entity.id
_entity.type
_entity.pdbx_description
1 polymer ?
#
loop_
_entity_poly.entity_id
_entity_poly.type
_entity_poly.pdbx_seq_one_letter_code
_entity_poly.pdbx_strand_id
1 'polypeptide(L)'
;MNSIKLALAGALLAGSGASMADPIVVDAGWYGFCFDAGAGMPAFAGGCKNSGVGEAGNPFTFSLSGNGVLKVTDAFQYGDIFDVFINGALVPTFTTSAPGNGFETPDPDAAFDGGLYSSGSLLLGAGNYSVMIYTKATV
;
A
#
# COMPACT_ATOMS: atom_id res chain seq x y z
N MET A 1 4.97 -33.33 -55.61
CA MET A 1 4.60 -33.76 -54.25
C MET A 1 5.89 -33.76 -53.44
N ASN A 2 6.17 -32.89 -52.47
CA ASN A 2 5.31 -32.35 -51.41
C ASN A 2 5.69 -30.91 -51.05
N SER A 3 4.66 -30.10 -50.80
CA SER A 3 4.77 -28.76 -50.23
C SER A 3 5.01 -28.85 -48.72
N ILE A 4 6.08 -28.25 -48.21
CA ILE A 4 6.27 -28.02 -46.76
C ILE A 4 5.40 -26.82 -46.39
N LYS A 5 4.36 -27.07 -45.59
CA LYS A 5 3.48 -26.03 -45.03
C LYS A 5 4.19 -25.41 -43.83
N LEU A 6 4.48 -24.12 -43.92
CA LEU A 6 4.97 -23.30 -42.82
C LEU A 6 3.78 -23.04 -41.86
N ALA A 7 3.80 -23.64 -40.68
CA ALA A 7 2.81 -23.37 -39.63
C ALA A 7 3.30 -22.19 -38.79
N LEU A 8 2.64 -21.04 -38.94
CA LEU A 8 2.84 -19.85 -38.13
C LEU A 8 2.06 -20.03 -36.82
N ALA A 9 2.75 -20.37 -35.72
CA ALA A 9 2.15 -20.36 -34.39
C ALA A 9 2.24 -18.93 -33.83
N GLY A 10 1.16 -18.16 -33.98
CA GLY A 10 0.99 -16.88 -33.28
C GLY A 10 0.75 -17.15 -31.80
N ALA A 11 1.70 -16.77 -30.94
CA ALA A 11 1.51 -16.80 -29.51
C ALA A 11 0.45 -15.75 -29.11
N LEU A 12 -0.71 -16.19 -28.61
CA LEU A 12 -1.63 -15.33 -27.87
C LEU A 12 -0.97 -14.97 -26.54
N LEU A 13 -0.48 -13.73 -26.43
CA LEU A 13 -0.21 -13.12 -25.14
C LEU A 13 -1.57 -12.77 -24.50
N ALA A 14 -2.10 -13.69 -23.70
CA ALA A 14 -3.18 -13.36 -22.77
C ALA A 14 -2.59 -12.44 -21.69
N GLY A 15 -2.67 -11.13 -21.92
CA GLY A 15 -2.44 -10.14 -20.88
C GLY A 15 -3.54 -10.28 -19.84
N SER A 16 -3.26 -10.98 -18.74
CA SER A 16 -4.06 -10.88 -17.53
C SER A 16 -3.92 -9.46 -16.99
N GLY A 17 -4.79 -8.56 -17.43
CA GLY A 17 -4.93 -7.25 -16.81
C GLY A 17 -5.48 -7.47 -15.41
N ALA A 18 -4.62 -7.36 -14.40
CA ALA A 18 -5.09 -7.19 -13.03
C ALA A 18 -6.00 -5.95 -13.03
N SER A 19 -7.24 -6.09 -12.57
CA SER A 19 -8.08 -4.92 -12.32
C SER A 19 -7.41 -4.12 -11.22
N MET A 20 -6.73 -3.03 -11.57
CA MET A 20 -6.29 -2.06 -10.59
C MET A 20 -7.54 -1.50 -9.93
N ALA A 21 -7.59 -1.52 -8.59
CA ALA A 21 -8.59 -0.76 -7.86
C ALA A 21 -8.54 0.71 -8.32
N ASP A 22 -9.70 1.38 -8.33
CA ASP A 22 -9.75 2.81 -8.68
C ASP A 22 -8.77 3.61 -7.81
N PRO A 23 -8.14 4.67 -8.36
CA PRO A 23 -7.25 5.52 -7.59
C PRO A 23 -7.94 6.05 -6.33
N ILE A 24 -7.20 6.11 -5.22
CA ILE A 24 -7.73 6.72 -4.00
C ILE A 24 -7.94 8.22 -4.23
N VAL A 25 -8.99 8.77 -3.64
CA VAL A 25 -9.28 10.20 -3.71
C VAL A 25 -8.43 10.93 -2.66
N VAL A 26 -7.54 11.80 -3.13
CA VAL A 26 -6.70 12.65 -2.27
C VAL A 26 -7.57 13.53 -1.38
N ASP A 27 -7.19 13.66 -0.12
CA ASP A 27 -7.89 14.43 0.93
C ASP A 27 -9.33 13.98 1.22
N ALA A 28 -9.76 12.81 0.75
CA ALA A 28 -11.08 12.26 1.08
C ALA A 28 -11.15 11.65 2.49
N GLY A 29 -10.01 11.54 3.19
CA GLY A 29 -9.86 10.84 4.46
C GLY A 29 -8.93 9.64 4.35
N TRP A 30 -8.93 8.80 5.38
CA TRP A 30 -8.07 7.61 5.44
C TRP A 30 -8.61 6.45 4.61
N TYR A 31 -7.71 5.74 3.93
CA TYR A 31 -7.99 4.44 3.32
C TYR A 31 -7.20 3.39 4.10
N GLY A 32 -7.89 2.40 4.65
CA GLY A 32 -7.21 1.34 5.40
C GLY A 32 -6.75 0.19 4.52
N PHE A 33 -5.84 -0.61 5.03
CA PHE A 33 -5.33 -1.82 4.40
C PHE A 33 -5.17 -2.89 5.47
N CYS A 34 -5.23 -4.15 5.08
CA CYS A 34 -4.84 -5.28 5.91
C CYS A 34 -3.41 -5.70 5.57
N PHE A 35 -2.74 -6.31 6.54
CA PHE A 35 -1.58 -7.16 6.28
C PHE A 35 -1.71 -8.48 7.02
N ASP A 36 -1.17 -9.54 6.43
CA ASP A 36 -1.02 -10.83 7.08
C ASP A 36 0.26 -10.87 7.93
N ALA A 37 0.29 -11.78 8.91
CA ALA A 37 1.51 -12.11 9.64
C ALA A 37 2.56 -12.73 8.70
N GLY A 38 3.77 -12.18 8.70
CA GLY A 38 4.90 -12.67 7.90
C GLY A 38 5.64 -11.54 7.20
N ALA A 39 6.97 -11.62 7.15
CA ALA A 39 7.81 -10.61 6.50
C ALA A 39 7.67 -10.67 4.97
N GLY A 40 7.56 -9.51 4.34
CA GLY A 40 7.47 -9.32 2.89
C GLY A 40 6.07 -9.53 2.31
N MET A 41 5.02 -9.60 3.13
CA MET A 41 3.65 -9.79 2.64
C MET A 41 3.06 -8.45 2.18
N PRO A 42 2.42 -8.39 0.99
CA PRO A 42 1.82 -7.15 0.49
C PRO A 42 0.53 -6.79 1.23
N ALA A 43 0.23 -5.49 1.29
CA ALA A 43 -1.08 -4.99 1.71
C ALA A 43 -2.19 -5.53 0.83
N PHE A 44 -3.36 -5.75 1.43
CA PHE A 44 -4.57 -6.09 0.69
C PHE A 44 -5.79 -5.38 1.28
N ALA A 45 -6.80 -5.17 0.44
CA ALA A 45 -8.13 -4.77 0.89
C ALA A 45 -8.86 -6.01 1.43
N GLY A 46 -9.38 -5.95 2.64
CA GLY A 46 -9.84 -7.12 3.38
C GLY A 46 -10.67 -6.83 4.62
N GLY A 47 -11.20 -5.61 4.78
CA GLY A 47 -11.99 -5.21 5.94
C GLY A 47 -11.28 -4.31 6.95
N CYS A 48 -9.96 -4.13 6.84
CA CYS A 48 -9.15 -3.35 7.79
C CYS A 48 -9.16 -1.85 7.45
N LYS A 49 -10.35 -1.25 7.39
CA LYS A 49 -10.50 0.17 7.04
C LYS A 49 -10.35 1.15 8.20
N ASN A 50 -10.49 0.68 9.44
CA ASN A 50 -10.67 1.53 10.62
C ASN A 50 -11.79 2.59 10.39
N SER A 51 -11.71 3.77 10.99
CA SER A 51 -12.64 4.87 10.71
C SER A 51 -12.41 5.55 9.35
N GLY A 52 -11.71 4.87 8.43
CA GLY A 52 -11.44 5.33 7.08
C GLY A 52 -12.67 5.33 6.17
N VAL A 53 -12.57 6.09 5.08
CA VAL A 53 -13.61 6.25 4.05
C VAL A 53 -13.62 5.12 3.04
N GLY A 54 -12.58 4.29 3.01
CA GLY A 54 -12.44 3.16 2.09
C GLY A 54 -11.26 2.27 2.44
N GLU A 55 -10.94 1.38 1.51
CA GLU A 55 -9.82 0.45 1.61
C GLU A 55 -8.90 0.60 0.40
N ALA A 56 -7.61 0.35 0.63
CA ALA A 56 -6.58 0.32 -0.39
C ALA A 56 -5.83 -1.01 -0.30
N GLY A 57 -5.71 -1.70 -1.44
CA GLY A 57 -4.80 -2.85 -1.57
C GLY A 57 -3.44 -2.41 -2.11
N ASN A 58 -2.59 -3.38 -2.42
CA ASN A 58 -1.36 -3.14 -3.18
C ASN A 58 -1.48 -3.47 -4.67
N PRO A 59 -0.92 -2.63 -5.57
CA PRO A 59 -0.62 -1.23 -5.33
C PRO A 59 -1.91 -0.40 -5.20
N PHE A 60 -1.84 0.72 -4.50
CA PHE A 60 -2.82 1.80 -4.62
C PHE A 60 -2.21 2.99 -5.35
N THR A 61 -3.05 3.77 -6.02
CA THR A 61 -2.61 4.88 -6.87
C THR A 61 -3.36 6.17 -6.56
N PHE A 62 -2.73 7.31 -6.82
CA PHE A 62 -3.35 8.63 -6.75
C PHE A 62 -2.57 9.64 -7.60
N SER A 63 -3.19 10.79 -7.83
CA SER A 63 -2.61 11.92 -8.56
C SER A 63 -2.65 13.19 -7.72
N LEU A 64 -1.57 13.97 -7.77
CA LEU A 64 -1.48 15.28 -7.13
C LEU A 64 -1.35 16.37 -8.19
N SER A 65 -2.18 17.42 -8.09
CA SER A 65 -2.07 18.63 -8.93
C SER A 65 -1.07 19.67 -8.38
N GLY A 66 -0.61 19.48 -7.14
CA GLY A 66 0.32 20.33 -6.43
C GLY A 66 1.08 19.53 -5.37
N ASN A 67 1.73 20.20 -4.43
CA ASN A 67 2.39 19.50 -3.33
C ASN A 67 1.33 18.85 -2.41
N GLY A 68 1.61 17.64 -1.93
CA GLY A 68 0.75 16.91 -1.01
C GLY A 68 1.58 16.07 -0.03
N VAL A 69 1.00 15.71 1.10
CA VAL A 69 1.67 14.87 2.10
C VAL A 69 1.01 13.50 2.10
N LEU A 70 1.77 12.47 1.75
CA LEU A 70 1.35 11.09 2.00
C LEU A 70 1.59 10.77 3.47
N LYS A 71 0.56 10.30 4.18
CA LYS A 71 0.67 9.73 5.52
C LYS A 71 0.32 8.25 5.45
N VAL A 72 1.06 7.42 6.17
CA VAL A 72 0.77 6.00 6.35
C VAL A 72 0.98 5.66 7.82
N THR A 73 0.06 4.90 8.40
CA THR A 73 0.18 4.37 9.75
C THR A 73 -0.36 2.96 9.80
N ASP A 74 0.27 2.12 10.61
CA ASP A 74 -0.38 0.97 11.20
C ASP A 74 -1.25 1.44 12.38
N ALA A 75 -2.29 0.69 12.70
CA ALA A 75 -3.18 0.95 13.81
C ALA A 75 -3.64 -0.34 14.51
N PHE A 76 -2.96 -1.47 14.26
CA PHE A 76 -3.32 -2.77 14.82
C PHE A 76 -2.52 -3.11 16.08
N GLN A 77 -1.21 -3.30 15.98
CA GLN A 77 -0.40 -3.71 17.13
C GLN A 77 0.92 -2.94 17.22
N TYR A 78 1.24 -2.46 18.41
CA TYR A 78 2.54 -1.83 18.65
C TYR A 78 3.66 -2.83 18.39
N GLY A 79 4.66 -2.42 17.61
CA GLY A 79 5.76 -3.27 17.21
C GLY A 79 5.66 -3.81 15.80
N ASP A 80 4.48 -3.76 15.16
CA ASP A 80 4.35 -4.09 13.74
C ASP A 80 5.07 -3.06 12.89
N ILE A 81 5.83 -3.53 11.90
CA ILE A 81 6.65 -2.70 11.02
C ILE A 81 6.30 -3.01 9.57
N PHE A 82 6.24 -1.96 8.74
CA PHE A 82 6.06 -2.06 7.30
C PHE A 82 7.11 -1.23 6.54
N ASP A 83 7.35 -1.61 5.29
CA ASP A 83 8.14 -0.88 4.31
C ASP A 83 7.19 -0.26 3.26
N VAL A 84 7.41 1.00 2.91
CA VAL A 84 6.62 1.72 1.88
C VAL A 84 7.48 1.95 0.65
N PHE A 85 6.95 1.60 -0.52
CA PHE A 85 7.57 1.85 -1.81
C PHE A 85 6.70 2.83 -2.60
N ILE A 86 7.33 3.86 -3.16
CA ILE A 86 6.68 4.83 -4.05
C ILE A 86 7.32 4.73 -5.42
N ASN A 87 6.53 4.45 -6.44
CA ASN A 87 6.98 4.23 -7.82
C ASN A 87 8.14 3.21 -7.90
N GLY A 88 8.09 2.18 -7.05
CA GLY A 88 9.07 1.10 -6.97
C GLY A 88 10.31 1.40 -6.10
N ALA A 89 10.46 2.60 -5.56
CA ALA A 89 11.58 2.96 -4.68
C ALA A 89 11.19 2.91 -3.20
N LEU A 90 12.00 2.25 -2.38
CA LEU A 90 11.83 2.21 -0.93
C LEU A 90 11.94 3.63 -0.33
N VAL A 91 10.99 3.99 0.53
CA VAL A 91 10.99 5.27 1.25
C VAL A 91 11.29 5.01 2.73
N PRO A 92 12.49 5.35 3.22
CA PRO A 92 12.90 5.03 4.59
C PRO A 92 12.32 5.99 5.64
N THR A 93 11.60 7.04 5.23
CA THR A 93 11.03 8.05 6.14
C THR A 93 9.76 7.58 6.85
N PHE A 94 9.27 6.38 6.53
CA PHE A 94 8.23 5.73 7.31
C PHE A 94 8.88 5.07 8.53
N THR A 95 8.56 5.59 9.71
CA THR A 95 9.20 5.25 10.98
C THR A 95 8.53 4.01 11.58
N THR A 96 9.31 3.21 12.30
CA THR A 96 8.84 2.03 13.01
C THR A 96 8.23 2.41 14.36
N SER A 97 7.22 1.66 14.81
CA SER A 97 6.65 1.74 16.17
C SER A 97 7.72 1.54 17.24
N ALA A 98 7.51 2.17 18.40
CA ALA A 98 8.28 1.84 19.59
C ALA A 98 7.87 0.44 20.13
N PRO A 99 8.80 -0.35 20.70
CA PRO A 99 8.45 -1.58 21.40
C PRO A 99 7.53 -1.26 22.58
N GLY A 100 6.40 -1.94 22.70
CA GLY A 100 5.45 -1.74 23.79
C GLY A 100 4.28 -2.72 23.76
N ASN A 101 3.45 -2.68 24.80
CA ASN A 101 2.21 -3.46 24.86
C ASN A 101 1.03 -2.52 24.59
N GLY A 102 0.23 -2.84 23.57
CA GLY A 102 -1.02 -2.16 23.25
C GLY A 102 -1.77 -2.87 22.13
N PHE A 103 -2.99 -2.41 21.87
CA PHE A 103 -3.94 -3.02 20.93
C PHE A 103 -4.43 -2.01 19.90
N GLU A 104 -5.25 -2.50 18.97
CA GLU A 104 -5.76 -1.76 17.83
C GLU A 104 -6.51 -0.48 18.24
N THR A 105 -6.44 0.52 17.37
CA THR A 105 -7.29 1.71 17.44
C THR A 105 -8.08 1.87 16.15
N PRO A 106 -9.39 2.15 16.22
CA PRO A 106 -10.17 2.46 15.03
C PRO A 106 -9.89 3.88 14.51
N ASP A 107 -9.14 4.71 15.23
CA ASP A 107 -8.82 6.08 14.85
C ASP A 107 -7.40 6.16 14.25
N PRO A 108 -7.27 6.29 12.91
CA PRO A 108 -5.97 6.39 12.25
C PRO A 108 -5.24 7.72 12.52
N ASP A 109 -5.94 8.80 12.86
CA ASP A 109 -5.27 10.06 13.26
C ASP A 109 -4.59 9.88 14.62
N ALA A 110 -5.30 9.25 15.57
CA ALA A 110 -4.71 8.88 16.87
C ALA A 110 -3.54 7.88 16.72
N ALA A 111 -3.64 6.95 15.77
CA ALA A 111 -2.54 6.01 15.50
C ALA A 111 -1.29 6.73 14.97
N PHE A 112 -1.48 7.64 14.01
CA PHE A 112 -0.41 8.38 13.37
C PHE A 112 0.28 9.36 14.35
N ASP A 113 -0.48 10.12 15.11
CA ASP A 113 0.04 11.17 16.03
C ASP A 113 0.49 10.61 17.39
N GLY A 114 0.04 9.40 17.77
CA GLY A 114 0.28 8.82 19.09
C GLY A 114 1.72 8.35 19.35
N GLY A 115 2.53 8.20 18.30
CA GLY A 115 3.95 7.83 18.39
C GLY A 115 4.24 6.39 18.83
N LEU A 116 3.20 5.56 18.99
CA LEU A 116 3.33 4.16 19.42
C LEU A 116 3.20 3.18 18.24
N TYR A 117 2.41 3.49 17.21
CA TYR A 117 2.30 2.67 16.01
C TYR A 117 3.38 3.05 14.97
N SER A 118 3.67 2.14 14.04
CA SER A 118 4.53 2.46 12.89
C SER A 118 3.82 3.47 12.03
N SER A 119 4.48 4.59 11.76
CA SER A 119 3.89 5.68 10.99
C SER A 119 4.95 6.52 10.32
N GLY A 120 4.55 7.21 9.25
CA GLY A 120 5.38 8.26 8.71
C GLY A 120 4.73 9.00 7.56
N SER A 121 5.43 10.04 7.13
CA SER A 121 4.93 10.91 6.08
C SER A 121 6.01 11.33 5.11
N LEU A 122 5.58 11.69 3.91
CA LEU A 122 6.45 12.20 2.87
C LEU A 122 5.76 13.33 2.12
N LEU A 123 6.46 14.46 1.96
CA LEU A 123 6.07 15.52 1.05
C LEU A 123 6.33 15.08 -0.39
N LEU A 124 5.28 15.04 -1.18
CA LEU A 124 5.27 14.74 -2.59
C LEU A 124 4.97 16.01 -3.39
N GLY A 125 5.53 16.09 -4.59
CA GLY A 125 5.19 17.13 -5.56
C GLY A 125 3.95 16.76 -6.38
N ALA A 126 3.63 17.58 -7.38
CA ALA A 126 2.63 17.21 -8.37
C ALA A 126 3.10 15.99 -9.18
N GLY A 127 2.17 15.07 -9.49
CA GLY A 127 2.50 13.86 -10.23
C GLY A 127 1.52 12.70 -9.99
N ASN A 128 1.81 11.57 -10.62
CA ASN A 128 1.09 10.32 -10.43
C ASN A 128 1.96 9.38 -9.58
N TYR A 129 1.31 8.71 -8.63
CA TYR A 129 1.99 7.87 -7.66
C TYR A 129 1.35 6.48 -7.62
N SER A 130 2.21 5.47 -7.56
CA SER A 130 1.88 4.09 -7.21
C SER A 130 2.59 3.75 -5.92
N VAL A 131 1.83 3.37 -4.90
CA VAL A 131 2.33 3.05 -3.57
C VAL A 131 2.08 1.59 -3.28
N MET A 132 3.10 0.93 -2.75
CA MET A 132 3.02 -0.43 -2.24
C MET A 132 3.52 -0.45 -0.81
N ILE A 133 2.82 -1.18 0.05
CA ILE A 133 3.23 -1.35 1.45
C ILE A 133 3.43 -2.84 1.72
N TYR A 134 4.54 -3.20 2.34
CA TYR A 134 4.84 -4.59 2.69
C TYR A 134 5.10 -4.69 4.18
N THR A 135 4.60 -5.75 4.82
CA THR A 135 5.04 -6.07 6.17
C THR A 135 6.53 -6.35 6.19
N LYS A 136 7.18 -5.88 7.24
CA LYS A 136 8.60 -6.13 7.49
C LYS A 136 8.78 -7.07 8.67
N ALA A 137 8.04 -6.81 9.74
CA ALA A 137 7.98 -7.63 10.93
C ALA A 137 6.64 -7.41 11.62
N THR A 138 6.09 -8.45 12.24
CA THR A 138 4.91 -8.37 13.10
C THR A 138 5.26 -8.93 14.47
N VAL A 139 4.60 -8.46 15.52
CA VAL A 139 4.79 -8.93 16.90
C VAL A 139 3.88 -10.10 17.29
#